data_AF-A0A346XXI7-F1
#
_entry.id   AF-A0A346XXI7-F1
#
_cell.length_a   1.000
_cell.length_b   1.000
_cell.length_c   1.000
_cell.angle_alpha   90.00
_cell.angle_beta   90.00
_cell.angle_gamma   90.00
#
_symmetry.space_group_name_H-M   'P 1'
#
loop_
_entity.id
_entity.type
_entity.pdbx_description
1 polymer ?
#
loop_
_entity_poly.entity_id
_entity_poly.type
_entity_poly.pdbx_seq_one_letter_code
_entity_poly.pdbx_strand_id
1 'polypeptide(L)'
;MRSLDGGGWQGGQLSPAEWRGVVREVAEANRLARLERDGAGFLRRTFRKKTLPPIAPDDWLAMAAPLVEVVADDARPDAPMTVSIDVRGTQSPDKVVWKGALAEPLPPRVRTIDETRYSDPILDLHARLVDGTRCHLSVVRRVRARRIVKRSASNKIKVKHKEKTKTVINAKLVVDGARPIHDPPAGVPVTVDRSGAQVRISSRATLTDARPEQVVEVALGLLVGVHGLIDAGTTTR
;
A
#
# COMPACT_ATOMS: atom_id res chain seq x y z
N MET A 1 -10.58 -4.17 -24.14
CA MET A 1 -11.11 -3.06 -23.33
C MET A 1 -11.14 -3.52 -21.88
N ARG A 2 -10.20 -3.08 -21.04
CA ARG A 2 -10.23 -3.39 -19.60
C ARG A 2 -10.72 -2.15 -18.87
N SER A 3 -11.82 -2.31 -18.14
CA SER A 3 -12.58 -1.23 -17.54
C SER A 3 -11.87 -0.77 -16.26
N LEU A 4 -11.61 0.54 -16.18
CA LEU A 4 -11.51 1.24 -14.91
C LEU A 4 -12.89 1.17 -14.26
N ASP A 5 -13.18 0.05 -13.60
CA ASP A 5 -14.37 -0.04 -12.77
C ASP A 5 -14.22 1.03 -11.68
N GLY A 6 -15.34 1.61 -11.21
CA GLY A 6 -15.33 2.64 -10.16
C GLY A 6 -14.66 2.23 -8.84
N GLY A 7 -14.12 1.01 -8.75
CA GLY A 7 -13.36 0.46 -7.63
C GLY A 7 -11.84 0.32 -7.81
N GLY A 8 -11.26 0.59 -8.99
CA GLY A 8 -9.81 0.50 -9.23
C GLY A 8 -9.40 -0.65 -10.18
N TRP A 9 -8.09 -0.94 -10.24
CA TRP A 9 -7.53 -1.99 -11.10
C TRP A 9 -7.46 -3.30 -10.32
N GLN A 10 -8.20 -4.33 -10.75
CA GLN A 10 -8.17 -5.65 -10.12
C GLN A 10 -7.55 -6.69 -11.06
N GLY A 11 -6.52 -7.39 -10.60
CA GLY A 11 -6.00 -8.59 -11.27
C GLY A 11 -5.53 -8.38 -12.71
N GLY A 12 -5.06 -7.18 -13.06
CA GLY A 12 -4.56 -6.90 -14.40
C GLY A 12 -3.33 -7.76 -14.67
N GLN A 13 -3.39 -8.62 -15.69
CA GLN A 13 -2.22 -9.33 -16.20
C GLN A 13 -1.77 -8.65 -17.48
N LEU A 14 -0.66 -7.93 -17.39
CA LEU A 14 -0.03 -7.23 -18.51
C LEU A 14 1.47 -7.56 -18.50
N SER A 15 2.11 -7.37 -19.64
CA SER A 15 3.57 -7.38 -19.69
C SER A 15 4.14 -6.24 -18.82
N PRO A 16 5.39 -6.36 -18.33
CA PRO A 16 6.03 -5.29 -17.56
C PRO A 16 6.09 -3.94 -18.29
N ALA A 17 6.29 -3.95 -19.61
CA ALA A 17 6.32 -2.73 -20.42
C ALA A 17 4.96 -2.04 -20.49
N GLU A 18 3.89 -2.81 -20.69
CA GLU A 18 2.51 -2.29 -20.67
C GLU A 18 2.16 -1.69 -19.30
N TRP A 19 2.59 -2.33 -18.20
CA TRP A 19 2.37 -1.79 -16.86
C TRP A 19 3.05 -0.44 -16.63
N ARG A 20 4.28 -0.25 -17.12
CA ARG A 20 4.95 1.05 -17.07
C ARG A 20 4.17 2.12 -17.85
N GLY A 21 3.63 1.76 -19.02
CA GLY A 21 2.76 2.64 -19.80
C GLY A 21 1.52 3.08 -19.02
N VAL A 22 0.78 2.12 -18.46
CA VAL A 22 -0.44 2.38 -17.66
C VAL A 22 -0.14 3.28 -16.46
N VAL A 23 0.91 2.98 -15.69
CA VAL A 23 1.26 3.76 -14.50
C VAL A 23 1.61 5.21 -14.87
N ARG A 24 2.36 5.42 -15.95
CA ARG A 24 2.73 6.77 -16.40
C ARG A 24 1.54 7.57 -16.89
N GLU A 25 0.65 6.95 -17.66
CA GLU A 25 -0.59 7.57 -18.13
C GLU A 25 -1.48 8.00 -16.95
N VAL A 26 -1.66 7.11 -15.97
CA VAL A 26 -2.45 7.40 -14.77
C VAL A 26 -1.77 8.47 -13.90
N ALA A 27 -0.44 8.47 -13.81
CA ALA A 27 0.33 9.50 -13.10
C ALA A 27 0.15 10.88 -13.74
N GLU A 28 0.21 10.95 -15.07
CA GLU A 28 -0.02 12.18 -15.81
C GLU A 28 -1.46 12.67 -15.68
N ALA A 29 -2.46 11.80 -15.86
CA ALA A 29 -3.86 12.15 -15.69
C ALA A 29 -4.15 12.71 -14.29
N ASN A 30 -3.58 12.10 -13.24
CA ASN A 30 -3.70 12.61 -11.87
C ASN A 30 -2.99 13.95 -11.67
N ARG A 31 -1.81 14.15 -12.27
CA ARG A 31 -1.10 15.44 -12.24
C ARG A 31 -1.95 16.54 -12.89
N LEU A 32 -2.53 16.27 -14.06
CA LEU A 32 -3.39 17.21 -14.79
C LEU A 32 -4.65 17.55 -13.97
N ALA A 33 -5.33 16.54 -13.42
CA ALA A 33 -6.49 16.75 -12.55
C ALA A 33 -6.17 17.59 -11.30
N ARG A 34 -4.97 17.41 -10.71
CA ARG A 34 -4.49 18.26 -9.60
C ARG A 34 -4.25 19.70 -10.04
N LEU A 35 -3.56 19.89 -11.17
CA LEU A 35 -3.30 21.22 -11.72
C LEU A 35 -4.60 21.96 -12.05
N GLU A 36 -5.57 21.27 -12.66
CA GLU A 36 -6.89 21.83 -12.94
C GLU A 36 -7.61 22.24 -11.64
N ARG A 37 -7.61 21.37 -10.62
CA ARG A 37 -8.19 21.70 -9.30
C ARG A 37 -7.50 22.90 -8.66
N ASP A 38 -6.17 22.92 -8.67
CA ASP A 38 -5.39 23.94 -7.96
C ASP A 38 -5.35 25.28 -8.73
N GLY A 39 -5.53 25.25 -10.05
CA GLY A 39 -5.72 26.41 -10.93
C GLY A 39 -7.13 27.02 -10.90
N ALA A 40 -8.14 26.32 -10.35
CA ALA A 40 -9.55 26.75 -10.37
C ALA A 40 -9.91 27.99 -9.50
N GLY A 41 -8.93 28.72 -8.95
CA GLY A 41 -9.10 30.07 -8.37
C GLY A 41 -10.34 30.28 -7.48
N PHE A 42 -11.22 31.22 -7.89
CA PHE A 42 -12.46 31.61 -7.19
C PHE A 42 -13.43 30.45 -6.92
N LEU A 43 -13.52 29.47 -7.84
CA LEU A 43 -14.41 28.32 -7.72
C LEU A 43 -13.94 27.31 -6.67
N ARG A 44 -12.66 27.36 -6.27
CA ARG A 44 -12.09 26.53 -5.17
C ARG A 44 -12.80 26.77 -3.83
N ARG A 45 -13.38 27.96 -3.61
CA ARG A 45 -14.15 28.30 -2.40
C ARG A 45 -15.59 27.79 -2.46
N THR A 46 -16.19 27.77 -3.64
CA THR A 46 -17.59 27.34 -3.86
C THR A 46 -17.72 25.82 -3.83
N PHE A 47 -16.69 25.10 -4.32
CA PHE A 47 -16.61 23.63 -4.27
C PHE A 47 -15.92 23.08 -3.01
N ARG A 48 -15.57 23.94 -2.03
CA ARG A 48 -15.14 23.54 -0.68
C ARG A 48 -16.28 22.95 0.18
N LYS A 49 -17.40 22.57 -0.46
CA LYS A 49 -18.57 21.97 0.16
C LYS A 49 -18.55 20.48 -0.13
N LYS A 50 -18.28 19.65 0.88
CA LYS A 50 -18.80 18.29 1.18
C LYS A 50 -19.01 17.21 0.10
N THR A 51 -19.03 17.51 -1.20
CA THR A 51 -19.55 16.66 -2.28
C THR A 51 -18.60 16.47 -3.45
N LEU A 52 -17.48 17.21 -3.53
CA LEU A 52 -16.40 16.73 -4.40
C LEU A 52 -15.86 15.45 -3.74
N PRO A 53 -15.84 14.30 -4.46
CA PRO A 53 -15.12 13.14 -3.97
C PRO A 53 -13.70 13.64 -3.67
N PRO A 54 -13.16 13.38 -2.48
CA PRO A 54 -11.77 13.73 -2.23
C PRO A 54 -10.96 13.13 -3.38
N ILE A 55 -10.23 13.95 -4.15
CA ILE A 55 -9.13 13.44 -4.98
C ILE A 55 -8.38 12.51 -4.05
N ALA A 56 -8.38 11.21 -4.40
CA ALA A 56 -8.25 10.09 -3.47
C ALA A 56 -7.45 10.52 -2.23
N PRO A 57 -8.07 10.59 -1.03
CA PRO A 57 -7.47 11.22 0.15
C PRO A 57 -6.23 10.48 0.67
N ASP A 58 -5.77 9.48 -0.07
CA ASP A 58 -4.65 8.62 0.19
C ASP A 58 -3.89 8.49 -1.14
N ASP A 59 -2.67 9.06 -1.21
CA ASP A 59 -1.78 9.08 -2.38
C ASP A 59 -1.30 7.67 -2.80
N TRP A 60 -2.23 6.76 -3.09
CA TRP A 60 -1.95 5.40 -3.55
C TRP A 60 -1.06 5.43 -4.80
N LEU A 61 -1.23 6.44 -5.67
CA LEU A 61 -0.40 6.59 -6.85
C LEU A 61 1.05 6.94 -6.51
N ALA A 62 1.28 7.80 -5.53
CA ALA A 62 2.62 8.15 -5.09
C ALA A 62 3.35 6.97 -4.41
N MET A 63 2.62 5.93 -4.00
CA MET A 63 3.19 4.69 -3.46
C MET A 63 3.30 3.60 -4.52
N ALA A 64 2.22 3.30 -5.23
CA ALA A 64 2.13 2.17 -6.15
C ALA A 64 2.93 2.40 -7.42
N ALA A 65 2.89 3.60 -8.00
CA ALA A 65 3.57 3.91 -9.25
C ALA A 65 5.09 3.63 -9.20
N PRO A 66 5.88 4.19 -8.27
CA PRO A 66 7.32 3.94 -8.24
C PRO A 66 7.64 2.46 -7.95
N LEU A 67 6.83 1.77 -7.15
CA LEU A 67 7.05 0.34 -6.86
C LEU A 67 6.78 -0.54 -8.09
N VAL A 68 5.73 -0.23 -8.86
CA VAL A 68 5.44 -0.93 -10.12
C VAL A 68 6.54 -0.67 -11.14
N GLU A 69 7.02 0.56 -11.28
CA GLU A 69 8.12 0.87 -12.23
C GLU A 69 9.40 0.11 -11.89
N VAL A 70 9.84 0.14 -10.63
CA VAL A 70 11.08 -0.54 -10.21
C VAL A 70 10.97 -2.05 -10.39
N VAL A 71 9.84 -2.67 -10.00
CA VAL A 71 9.68 -4.12 -10.18
C VAL A 71 9.54 -4.48 -11.66
N ALA A 72 8.91 -3.64 -12.48
CA ALA A 72 8.79 -3.87 -13.91
C ALA A 72 10.14 -3.84 -14.65
N ASP A 73 11.10 -3.06 -14.16
CA ASP A 73 12.45 -2.99 -14.76
C ASP A 73 13.25 -4.30 -14.55
N ASP A 74 13.00 -5.01 -13.45
CA ASP A 74 13.63 -6.31 -13.15
C ASP A 74 12.73 -7.52 -13.48
N ALA A 75 11.52 -7.27 -13.99
CA ALA A 75 10.60 -8.32 -14.38
C ALA A 75 10.95 -8.94 -15.74
N ARG A 76 10.70 -10.24 -15.87
CA ARG A 76 10.83 -10.98 -17.12
C ARG A 76 9.91 -10.40 -18.20
N PRO A 77 10.43 -10.08 -19.40
CA PRO A 77 9.60 -9.55 -20.47
C PRO A 77 8.62 -10.60 -21.02
N ASP A 78 8.94 -11.89 -20.90
CA ASP A 78 8.14 -13.02 -21.38
C ASP A 78 7.12 -13.53 -20.35
N ALA A 79 7.12 -13.01 -19.13
CA ALA A 79 6.20 -13.41 -18.07
C ALA A 79 5.27 -12.23 -17.68
N PRO A 80 3.96 -12.48 -17.50
CA PRO A 80 3.06 -11.41 -17.08
C PRO A 80 3.34 -10.97 -15.65
N MET A 81 3.18 -9.67 -15.39
CA MET A 81 3.10 -9.12 -14.04
C MET A 81 1.63 -8.90 -13.68
N THR A 82 1.25 -9.32 -12.47
CA THR A 82 -0.10 -9.09 -11.94
C THR A 82 -0.05 -7.96 -10.94
N VAL A 83 -0.79 -6.88 -11.20
CA VAL A 83 -0.88 -5.73 -10.29
C VAL A 83 -2.35 -5.48 -9.96
N SER A 84 -2.64 -5.36 -8.67
CA SER A 84 -3.93 -4.91 -8.14
C SER A 84 -3.73 -3.66 -7.32
N ILE A 85 -4.52 -2.63 -7.63
CA ILE A 85 -4.48 -1.32 -6.98
C ILE A 85 -5.91 -0.90 -6.62
N ASP A 86 -6.14 -0.66 -5.33
CA ASP A 86 -7.42 -0.18 -4.84
C ASP A 86 -7.45 1.36 -4.77
N VAL A 87 -8.36 1.97 -5.54
CA VAL A 87 -8.48 3.43 -5.65
C VAL A 87 -9.69 4.01 -4.90
N ARG A 88 -10.45 3.18 -4.19
CA ARG A 88 -11.71 3.58 -3.50
C ARG A 88 -11.50 4.47 -2.27
N GLY A 89 -10.25 4.76 -1.90
CA GLY A 89 -9.87 5.47 -0.69
C GLY A 89 -9.86 4.57 0.55
N THR A 90 -9.06 4.91 1.55
CA THR A 90 -8.78 4.00 2.68
C THR A 90 -9.95 3.79 3.62
N GLN A 91 -10.88 4.75 3.70
CA GLN A 91 -12.05 4.69 4.59
C GLN A 91 -13.35 4.34 3.86
N SER A 92 -13.29 3.69 2.69
CA SER A 92 -14.47 3.18 1.99
C SER A 92 -15.27 2.21 2.90
N PRO A 93 -16.63 2.24 2.88
CA PRO A 93 -17.45 1.33 3.68
C PRO A 93 -17.13 -0.15 3.48
N ASP A 94 -16.76 -0.56 2.27
CA ASP A 94 -16.42 -1.96 1.94
C ASP A 94 -15.10 -2.44 2.58
N LYS A 95 -14.29 -1.50 3.08
CA LYS A 95 -12.99 -1.78 3.73
C LYS A 95 -13.11 -1.88 5.24
N VAL A 96 -14.31 -1.75 5.81
CA VAL A 96 -14.55 -1.87 7.25
C VAL A 96 -14.36 -3.33 7.67
N VAL A 97 -13.31 -3.59 8.44
CA VAL A 97 -13.06 -4.93 9.00
C VAL A 97 -13.62 -5.08 10.41
N TRP A 98 -13.91 -3.97 11.08
CA TRP A 98 -14.52 -3.97 12.40
C TRP A 98 -15.15 -2.61 12.70
N LYS A 99 -16.32 -2.60 13.36
CA LYS A 99 -17.00 -1.39 13.82
C LYS A 99 -17.74 -1.70 15.11
N GLY A 100 -17.55 -0.86 16.13
CA GLY A 100 -18.22 -1.05 17.41
C GLY A 100 -17.83 -0.02 18.47
N ALA A 101 -18.54 -0.05 19.58
CA ALA A 101 -18.15 0.69 20.79
C ALA A 101 -17.01 -0.05 21.50
N LEU A 102 -16.11 0.70 22.15
CA LEU A 102 -15.12 0.11 23.05
C LEU A 102 -15.82 -0.42 24.31
N ALA A 103 -15.30 -1.54 24.86
CA ALA A 103 -15.80 -2.10 26.11
C ALA A 103 -15.54 -1.15 27.30
N GLU A 104 -16.47 -1.15 28.25
CA GLU A 104 -16.36 -0.46 29.54
C GLU A 104 -15.28 -1.14 30.43
N PRO A 105 -14.66 -0.42 31.39
CA PRO A 105 -14.97 0.95 31.79
C PRO A 105 -14.31 2.02 30.92
N LEU A 106 -15.06 3.07 30.58
CA LEU A 106 -14.56 4.25 29.87
C LEU A 106 -13.87 5.24 30.84
N PRO A 107 -12.89 6.03 30.34
CA PRO A 107 -12.24 7.04 31.16
C PRO A 107 -13.23 8.10 31.69
N PRO A 108 -12.92 8.79 32.83
CA PRO A 108 -13.80 9.79 33.40
C PRO A 108 -14.24 10.86 32.39
N ARG A 109 -15.53 11.22 32.45
CA ARG A 109 -16.19 12.18 31.55
C ARG A 109 -16.23 11.78 30.07
N VAL A 110 -15.75 10.60 29.69
CA VAL A 110 -16.01 10.00 28.38
C VAL A 110 -17.34 9.29 28.44
N ARG A 111 -18.22 9.57 27.47
CA ARG A 111 -19.54 8.96 27.37
C ARG A 111 -19.55 7.78 26.41
N THR A 112 -18.92 7.96 25.25
CA THR A 112 -18.83 6.91 24.24
C THR A 112 -17.50 7.01 23.50
N ILE A 113 -16.99 5.84 23.09
CA ILE A 113 -15.90 5.71 22.13
C ILE A 113 -16.39 4.76 21.05
N ASP A 114 -16.80 5.32 19.91
CA ASP A 114 -17.11 4.55 18.71
C ASP A 114 -15.82 4.38 17.92
N GLU A 115 -15.46 3.15 17.58
CA GLU A 115 -14.29 2.85 16.77
C GLU A 115 -14.69 2.16 15.47
N THR A 116 -14.01 2.49 14.39
CA THR A 116 -14.11 1.82 13.10
C THR A 116 -12.69 1.52 12.62
N ARG A 117 -12.47 0.27 12.23
CA ARG A 117 -11.20 -0.21 11.69
C ARG A 117 -11.37 -0.51 10.21
N TYR A 118 -10.44 -0.02 9.42
CA TYR A 118 -10.37 -0.25 7.99
C TYR A 118 -9.11 -1.04 7.65
N SER A 119 -9.20 -1.90 6.64
CA SER A 119 -8.04 -2.56 6.02
C SER A 119 -8.10 -2.32 4.52
N ASP A 120 -7.13 -1.57 4.02
CA ASP A 120 -7.07 -1.11 2.65
C ASP A 120 -5.85 -1.74 1.93
N PRO A 121 -6.07 -2.70 1.01
CA PRO A 121 -5.01 -3.27 0.19
C PRO A 121 -4.65 -2.30 -0.94
N ILE A 122 -3.75 -1.37 -0.65
CA ILE A 122 -3.34 -0.32 -1.59
C ILE A 122 -2.66 -0.92 -2.83
N LEU A 123 -1.77 -1.89 -2.62
CA LEU A 123 -1.02 -2.55 -3.68
C LEU A 123 -0.90 -4.04 -3.36
N ASP A 124 -1.18 -4.87 -4.37
CA ASP A 124 -0.78 -6.27 -4.42
C ASP A 124 -0.13 -6.54 -5.79
N LEU A 125 1.16 -6.87 -5.77
CA LEU A 125 1.98 -7.02 -6.97
C LEU A 125 2.65 -8.39 -6.98
N HIS A 126 2.50 -9.10 -8.09
CA HIS A 126 3.18 -10.38 -8.35
C HIS A 126 3.93 -10.29 -9.67
N ALA A 127 5.22 -10.63 -9.66
CA ALA A 127 6.07 -10.63 -10.84
C ALA A 127 6.98 -11.85 -10.87
N ARG A 128 7.41 -12.26 -12.07
CA ARG A 128 8.56 -13.13 -12.23
C ARG A 128 9.76 -12.27 -12.64
N LEU A 129 10.82 -12.28 -11.86
CA LEU A 129 12.02 -11.49 -12.10
C LEU A 129 12.92 -12.16 -13.15
N VAL A 130 13.81 -11.38 -13.77
CA VAL A 130 14.75 -11.84 -14.84
C VAL A 130 15.55 -13.07 -14.45
N ASP A 131 15.86 -13.19 -13.17
CA ASP A 131 16.61 -14.29 -12.57
C ASP A 131 15.77 -15.58 -12.38
N GLY A 132 14.46 -15.52 -12.65
CA GLY A 132 13.49 -16.60 -12.50
C GLY A 132 12.67 -16.54 -11.20
N THR A 133 13.10 -15.74 -10.22
CA THR A 133 12.50 -15.61 -8.89
C THR A 133 11.07 -15.08 -8.98
N ARG A 134 10.16 -15.66 -8.20
CA ARG A 134 8.80 -15.12 -8.07
C ARG A 134 8.76 -14.09 -6.97
N CYS A 135 8.44 -12.86 -7.31
CA CYS A 135 8.32 -11.74 -6.39
C CYS A 135 6.85 -11.47 -6.05
N HIS A 136 6.56 -11.28 -4.76
CA HIS A 136 5.29 -10.79 -4.25
C HIS A 136 5.53 -9.59 -3.33
N LEU A 137 4.94 -8.45 -3.68
CA LEU A 137 4.96 -7.23 -2.88
C LEU A 137 3.53 -6.84 -2.53
N SER A 138 3.26 -6.62 -1.24
CA SER A 138 1.95 -6.16 -0.75
C SER A 138 2.09 -4.96 0.17
N VAL A 139 1.22 -3.96 -0.02
CA VAL A 139 1.11 -2.77 0.81
C VAL A 139 -0.33 -2.64 1.29
N VAL A 140 -0.53 -2.77 2.60
CA VAL A 140 -1.85 -2.70 3.23
C VAL A 140 -1.88 -1.60 4.27
N ARG A 141 -2.76 -0.63 4.10
CA ARG A 141 -3.00 0.44 5.08
C ARG A 141 -4.13 0.03 6.01
N ARG A 142 -3.87 0.13 7.31
CA ARG A 142 -4.82 -0.15 8.38
C ARG A 142 -5.11 1.14 9.12
N VAL A 143 -6.37 1.55 9.13
CA VAL A 143 -6.80 2.78 9.79
C VAL A 143 -7.69 2.44 10.96
N ARG A 144 -7.42 3.09 12.09
CA ARG A 144 -8.31 3.09 13.25
C ARG A 144 -8.88 4.49 13.44
N ALA A 145 -10.14 4.68 13.05
CA ALA A 145 -10.88 5.91 13.29
C ALA A 145 -11.70 5.78 14.58
N ARG A 146 -11.65 6.80 15.43
CA ARG A 146 -12.40 6.89 16.68
C ARG A 146 -13.21 8.17 16.75
N ARG A 147 -14.47 8.06 17.11
CA ARG A 147 -15.33 9.16 17.53
C ARG A 147 -15.55 9.07 19.03
N ILE A 148 -15.03 10.06 19.74
CA ILE A 148 -15.03 10.11 21.20
C ILE A 148 -15.96 11.23 21.65
N VAL A 149 -17.03 10.90 22.37
CA VAL A 149 -17.94 11.88 22.96
C VAL A 149 -17.54 12.08 24.42
N LYS A 150 -17.20 13.30 24.80
CA LYS A 150 -16.80 13.70 26.16
C LYS A 150 -17.68 14.81 26.71
N ARG A 151 -17.82 14.87 28.02
CA ARG A 151 -18.40 15.99 28.75
C ARG A 151 -17.28 16.84 29.36
N SER A 152 -17.34 18.15 29.19
CA SER A 152 -16.39 19.10 29.78
C SER A 152 -16.71 19.38 31.25
N ALA A 153 -15.81 20.05 31.98
CA ALA A 153 -16.03 20.46 33.36
C ALA A 153 -17.28 21.36 33.52
N SER A 154 -17.56 22.21 32.52
CA SER A 154 -18.75 23.06 32.45
C SER A 154 -19.96 22.35 31.83
N ASN A 155 -20.03 21.02 31.89
CA ASN A 155 -21.10 20.17 31.34
C ASN A 155 -21.33 20.21 29.81
N LYS A 156 -20.59 21.01 29.03
CA LYS A 156 -20.70 21.03 27.56
C LYS A 156 -20.23 19.72 26.94
N ILE A 157 -20.97 19.22 25.95
CA ILE A 157 -20.62 18.03 25.16
C ILE A 157 -19.57 18.40 24.11
N LYS A 158 -18.54 17.56 23.98
CA LYS A 158 -17.44 17.70 23.02
C LYS A 158 -17.29 16.39 22.26
N VAL A 159 -17.28 16.47 20.93
CA VAL A 159 -16.98 15.33 20.05
C VAL A 159 -15.55 15.49 19.54
N LYS A 160 -14.75 14.44 19.66
CA LYS A 160 -13.37 14.38 19.18
C LYS A 160 -13.23 13.22 18.20
N HIS A 161 -12.73 13.52 17.01
CA HIS A 161 -12.34 12.51 16.03
C HIS A 161 -10.84 12.29 16.16
N LYS A 162 -10.43 11.02 16.22
CA LYS A 162 -9.04 10.61 16.34
C LYS A 162 -8.79 9.49 15.34
N GLU A 163 -7.69 9.60 14.61
CA GLU A 163 -7.28 8.60 13.64
C GLU A 163 -5.88 8.13 13.96
N LYS A 164 -5.59 6.87 13.66
CA LYS A 164 -4.24 6.31 13.67
C LYS A 164 -4.09 5.40 12.47
N THR A 165 -3.01 5.59 11.72
CA THR A 165 -2.75 4.84 10.50
C THR A 165 -1.52 3.97 10.70
N LYS A 166 -1.60 2.71 10.23
CA LYS A 166 -0.47 1.81 10.13
C LYS A 166 -0.39 1.28 8.70
N THR A 167 0.77 1.35 8.08
CA THR A 167 1.02 0.74 6.77
C THR A 167 1.86 -0.51 6.95
N VAL A 168 1.35 -1.66 6.55
CA VAL A 168 2.05 -2.94 6.56
C VAL A 168 2.57 -3.20 5.16
N ILE A 169 3.87 -3.45 5.06
CA ILE A 169 4.55 -3.76 3.81
C ILE A 169 5.11 -5.18 3.95
N ASN A 170 4.83 -6.06 2.99
CA ASN A 170 5.46 -7.37 2.92
C ASN A 170 6.09 -7.58 1.55
N ALA A 171 7.35 -8.00 1.54
CA ALA A 171 8.07 -8.48 0.37
C ALA A 171 8.33 -9.98 0.55
N LYS A 172 8.05 -10.76 -0.49
CA LYS A 172 8.31 -12.21 -0.51
C LYS A 172 8.93 -12.61 -1.84
N LEU A 173 9.96 -13.43 -1.78
CA LEU A 173 10.59 -14.06 -2.93
C LEU A 173 10.47 -15.57 -2.81
N VAL A 174 10.19 -16.23 -3.93
CA VAL A 174 10.32 -17.68 -4.06
C VAL A 174 11.39 -17.94 -5.10
N VAL A 175 12.50 -18.49 -4.64
CA VAL A 175 13.71 -18.69 -5.45
C VAL A 175 13.60 -20.03 -6.17
N ASP A 176 13.97 -20.04 -7.45
CA ASP A 176 14.11 -21.29 -8.19
C ASP A 176 15.36 -22.02 -7.68
N GLY A 177 15.20 -23.28 -7.24
CA GLY A 177 16.05 -23.97 -6.25
C GLY A 177 17.49 -24.28 -6.63
N ALA A 178 18.01 -23.79 -7.76
CA ALA A 178 19.40 -23.98 -8.16
C ALA A 178 20.36 -22.92 -7.59
N ARG A 179 19.84 -21.82 -7.02
CA ARG A 179 20.68 -20.69 -6.57
C ARG A 179 21.05 -20.79 -5.09
N PRO A 180 22.33 -20.57 -4.73
CA PRO A 180 22.73 -20.39 -3.34
C PRO A 180 22.02 -19.20 -2.70
N ILE A 181 21.66 -19.34 -1.41
CA ILE A 181 21.00 -18.29 -0.63
C ILE A 181 21.77 -18.08 0.67
N HIS A 182 22.31 -16.88 0.83
CA HIS A 182 23.03 -16.45 2.01
C HIS A 182 22.09 -16.30 3.21
N ASP A 183 22.61 -16.53 4.40
CA ASP A 183 21.87 -16.24 5.63
C ASP A 183 21.76 -14.73 5.84
N PRO A 184 20.61 -14.24 6.34
CA PRO A 184 20.44 -12.83 6.60
C PRO A 184 21.40 -12.36 7.70
N PRO A 185 21.93 -11.13 7.61
CA PRO A 185 22.69 -10.54 8.71
C PRO A 185 21.86 -10.52 10.00
N ALA A 186 22.54 -10.69 11.14
CA ALA A 186 21.89 -10.71 12.44
C ALA A 186 21.08 -9.42 12.68
N GLY A 187 19.83 -9.57 13.14
CA GLY A 187 18.96 -8.44 13.47
C GLY A 187 18.17 -7.86 12.30
N VAL A 188 18.37 -8.35 11.07
CA VAL A 188 17.55 -7.95 9.91
C VAL A 188 16.22 -8.70 9.96
N PRO A 189 15.05 -8.04 9.76
CA PRO A 189 13.74 -8.66 9.83
C PRO A 189 13.42 -9.49 8.56
N VAL A 190 14.28 -10.45 8.23
CA VAL A 190 14.14 -11.36 7.09
C VAL A 190 14.00 -12.78 7.61
N THR A 191 13.10 -13.53 6.99
CA THR A 191 12.87 -14.96 7.27
C THR A 191 13.15 -15.75 6.01
N VAL A 192 14.01 -16.76 6.13
CA VAL A 192 14.34 -17.72 5.06
C VAL A 192 13.78 -19.08 5.44
N ASP A 193 12.82 -19.57 4.66
CA ASP A 193 12.23 -20.90 4.79
C ASP A 193 12.79 -21.84 3.72
N ARG A 194 13.55 -22.85 4.18
CA ARG A 194 14.20 -23.88 3.35
C ARG A 194 13.52 -25.25 3.45
N SER A 195 12.37 -25.34 4.12
CA SER A 195 11.69 -26.63 4.37
C SER A 195 11.03 -27.23 3.13
N GLY A 196 10.76 -26.42 2.10
CA GLY A 196 10.08 -26.83 0.88
C GLY A 196 11.01 -27.05 -0.31
N ALA A 197 10.43 -27.52 -1.42
CA ALA A 197 11.14 -27.70 -2.70
C ALA A 197 11.70 -26.40 -3.30
N GLN A 198 11.16 -25.25 -2.91
CA GLN A 198 11.66 -23.94 -3.29
C GLN A 198 11.88 -23.12 -2.02
N VAL A 199 13.00 -22.42 -1.96
CA VAL A 199 13.32 -21.56 -0.81
C VAL A 199 12.46 -20.30 -0.88
N ARG A 200 11.89 -19.93 0.26
CA ARG A 200 11.07 -18.72 0.40
C ARG A 200 11.78 -17.72 1.29
N ILE A 201 11.96 -16.51 0.79
CA ILE A 201 12.54 -15.40 1.53
C ILE A 201 11.44 -14.38 1.74
N SER A 202 11.27 -13.89 2.96
CA SER A 202 10.26 -12.87 3.25
C SER A 202 10.74 -11.83 4.23
N SER A 203 10.27 -10.60 4.05
CA SER A 203 10.51 -9.52 4.99
C SER A 203 9.27 -8.66 5.13
N ARG A 204 9.12 -8.06 6.31
CA ARG A 204 7.93 -7.31 6.69
C ARG A 204 8.29 -6.07 7.50
N ALA A 205 7.68 -4.95 7.14
CA ALA A 205 7.72 -3.72 7.92
C ALA A 205 6.31 -3.25 8.31
N THR A 206 6.22 -2.49 9.40
CA THR A 206 5.00 -1.78 9.77
C THR A 206 5.34 -0.35 10.16
N LEU A 207 4.86 0.59 9.37
CA LEU A 207 5.08 2.02 9.58
C LEU A 207 3.83 2.65 10.21
N THR A 208 3.99 3.62 11.11
CA THR A 208 2.88 4.35 11.74
C THR A 208 2.85 5.75 11.19
N ASP A 209 1.67 6.20 10.73
CA ASP A 209 1.44 7.56 10.20
C ASP A 209 2.47 8.01 9.14
N ALA A 210 2.96 7.05 8.34
CA ALA A 210 4.01 7.27 7.35
C ALA A 210 3.50 7.95 6.09
N ARG A 211 4.34 8.82 5.54
CA ARG A 211 4.13 9.48 4.25
C ARG A 211 4.38 8.49 3.10
N PRO A 212 3.76 8.70 1.92
CA PRO A 212 3.95 7.85 0.74
C PRO A 212 5.42 7.52 0.42
N GLU A 213 6.29 8.53 0.42
CA GLU A 213 7.71 8.39 0.11
C GLU A 213 8.44 7.46 1.08
N GLN A 214 8.07 7.48 2.37
CA GLN A 214 8.65 6.59 3.38
C GLN A 214 8.18 5.14 3.19
N VAL A 215 6.95 4.95 2.71
CA VAL A 215 6.43 3.62 2.37
C VAL A 215 7.19 3.05 1.17
N VAL A 216 7.45 3.87 0.14
CA VAL A 216 8.21 3.47 -1.05
C VAL A 216 9.65 3.12 -0.67
N GLU A 217 10.34 3.99 0.06
CA GLU A 217 11.71 3.77 0.51
C GLU A 217 11.85 2.45 1.28
N VAL A 218 10.95 2.21 2.24
CA VAL A 218 10.97 0.96 3.02
C VAL A 218 10.62 -0.24 2.15
N ALA A 219 9.65 -0.15 1.25
CA ALA A 219 9.30 -1.25 0.36
C ALA A 219 10.47 -1.65 -0.56
N LEU A 220 11.17 -0.67 -1.13
CA LEU A 220 12.38 -0.90 -1.92
C LEU A 220 13.50 -1.48 -1.06
N GLY A 221 13.73 -0.94 0.14
CA GLY A 221 14.72 -1.48 1.08
C GLY A 221 14.44 -2.93 1.46
N LEU A 222 13.16 -3.31 1.65
CA LEU A 222 12.77 -4.69 1.88
C LEU A 222 13.06 -5.57 0.67
N LEU A 223 12.70 -5.13 -0.54
CA LEU A 223 12.95 -5.86 -1.79
C LEU A 223 14.45 -6.11 -2.01
N VAL A 224 15.28 -5.06 -1.89
CA VAL A 224 16.74 -5.16 -1.97
C VAL A 224 17.28 -6.10 -0.89
N GLY A 225 16.76 -5.98 0.34
CA GLY A 225 17.20 -6.80 1.47
C GLY A 225 16.88 -8.29 1.28
N VAL A 226 15.72 -8.65 0.71
CA VAL A 226 15.38 -10.06 0.43
C VAL A 226 16.06 -10.59 -0.83
N HIS A 227 16.22 -9.76 -1.86
CA HIS A 227 16.84 -10.15 -3.13
C HIS A 227 18.36 -10.31 -2.99
N GLY A 228 19.02 -9.43 -2.22
CA GLY A 228 20.46 -9.48 -1.97
C GLY A 228 20.95 -10.70 -1.18
N LEU A 229 20.03 -11.55 -0.67
CA LEU A 229 20.39 -12.85 -0.11
C LEU A 229 20.55 -13.93 -1.17
N ILE A 230 20.04 -13.70 -2.38
CA ILE A 230 20.16 -14.62 -3.51
C ILE A 230 21.52 -14.35 -4.16
N ASP A 231 22.35 -15.38 -4.29
CA ASP A 231 23.62 -15.22 -4.98
C ASP A 231 23.36 -14.83 -6.44
N ALA A 232 23.94 -13.70 -6.84
CA ALA A 232 23.78 -13.15 -8.18
C ALA A 232 24.55 -13.96 -9.24
N GLY A 233 25.38 -14.94 -8.81
CA GLY A 233 26.03 -15.97 -9.61
C GLY A 233 26.32 -15.52 -11.04
N THR A 234 27.53 -14.99 -11.28
CA THR A 234 28.00 -14.38 -12.53
C THR A 234 27.19 -14.85 -13.73
N THR A 235 26.22 -14.04 -14.16
CA THR A 235 25.45 -14.35 -15.36
C THR A 235 26.39 -14.16 -16.53
N THR A 236 27.10 -15.22 -16.92
CA THR A 236 27.78 -15.30 -18.21
C THR A 236 26.69 -15.14 -19.28
N ARG A 237 26.64 -13.94 -19.87
CA ARG A 237 25.98 -13.71 -21.15
C ARG A 237 26.76 -14.38 -22.26
#